data_AF-A0A023FZG7-F1
#
_entry.id   AF-A0A023FZG7-F1
#
_cell.length_a   1.000
_cell.length_b   1.000
_cell.length_c   1.000
_cell.angle_alpha   90.00
_cell.angle_beta   90.00
_cell.angle_gamma   90.00
#
_symmetry.space_group_name_H-M   'P 1'
#
loop_
_entity.id
_entity.type
_entity.pdbx_description
1 polymer ?
#
loop_
_entity_poly.entity_id
_entity_poly.type
_entity_poly.pdbx_seq_one_letter_code
_entity_poly.pdbx_strand_id
1 'polypeptide(L)'
;MRDTAGISRMKFLASLTFLVAVLSECACESGKAKKSTKPDQSEPAKVAHTFNLLGQSGPLVMVHGNEATLKLHDYRCWKTNYTGVHNRQLRIQMEYKPQRTHEGLVNWMAKHFTILVEVTVSSSIATVYIFPYGTEQLPLPVSGNHRILYAEENCFVLRHQAPFAGCSVWAPILMADQPPTGCTSVYRSMCLNSKDLDYRPWRGLCGFGDCKNCDPQ
;
A
#
# COMPACT_ATOMS: atom_id res chain seq x y z
N MET A 1 1.40 -38.43 -72.54
CA MET A 1 0.82 -39.43 -71.62
C MET A 1 0.12 -38.64 -70.54
N ARG A 2 -1.23 -38.51 -70.54
CA ARG A 2 -2.21 -39.47 -69.95
C ARG A 2 -1.85 -39.72 -68.48
N ASP A 3 -2.60 -39.33 -67.44
CA ASP A 3 -4.06 -39.35 -67.17
C ASP A 3 -4.41 -38.32 -66.05
N THR A 4 -5.48 -37.51 -66.11
CA THR A 4 -6.84 -37.66 -65.49
C THR A 4 -6.86 -38.24 -64.06
N ALA A 5 -7.71 -37.88 -63.08
CA ALA A 5 -8.81 -36.92 -62.87
C ALA A 5 -9.28 -37.06 -61.40
N GLY A 6 -10.17 -36.18 -60.91
CA GLY A 6 -11.00 -36.42 -59.71
C GLY A 6 -11.22 -35.18 -58.81
N ILE A 7 -12.09 -34.23 -59.20
CA ILE A 7 -13.49 -34.07 -58.75
C ILE A 7 -13.65 -33.82 -57.24
N SER A 8 -14.09 -32.62 -56.84
CA SER A 8 -15.38 -32.45 -56.17
C SER A 8 -15.79 -30.96 -56.08
N ARG A 9 -16.99 -30.66 -56.59
CA ARG A 9 -17.66 -29.37 -56.45
C ARG A 9 -18.51 -29.41 -55.19
N MET A 10 -18.40 -28.39 -54.33
CA MET A 10 -19.54 -27.92 -53.55
C MET A 10 -19.67 -26.40 -53.66
N LYS A 11 -20.83 -26.01 -54.17
CA LYS A 11 -21.41 -24.68 -54.14
C LYS A 11 -21.85 -24.38 -52.69
N PHE A 12 -21.85 -23.12 -52.26
CA PHE A 12 -23.08 -22.36 -51.93
C PHE A 12 -22.75 -21.04 -51.20
N LEU A 13 -23.26 -19.95 -51.78
CA LEU A 13 -23.86 -18.75 -51.17
C LEU A 13 -23.15 -18.08 -49.98
N ALA A 14 -22.59 -16.88 -50.18
CA ALA A 14 -23.29 -15.58 -50.04
C ALA A 14 -23.66 -15.23 -48.59
N SER A 15 -22.96 -14.26 -48.01
CA SER A 15 -23.51 -13.32 -47.03
C SER A 15 -22.49 -12.20 -46.79
N LEU A 16 -22.73 -11.04 -47.39
CA LEU A 16 -23.21 -9.83 -46.72
C LEU A 16 -22.17 -9.16 -45.80
N THR A 17 -21.56 -8.12 -46.36
CA THR A 17 -21.44 -6.76 -45.78
C THR A 17 -21.56 -6.63 -44.27
N PHE A 18 -20.45 -6.29 -43.61
CA PHE A 18 -20.46 -5.47 -42.40
C PHE A 18 -19.33 -4.44 -42.49
N LEU A 19 -19.66 -3.28 -43.07
CA LEU A 19 -18.82 -2.09 -43.05
C LEU A 19 -19.57 -1.07 -42.18
N VAL A 20 -19.46 -1.23 -40.87
CA VAL A 20 -20.00 -0.26 -39.90
C VAL A 20 -18.88 0.73 -39.61
N ALA A 21 -18.91 1.84 -40.33
CA ALA A 21 -18.20 3.05 -39.94
C ALA A 21 -18.89 3.63 -38.70
N VAL A 22 -18.28 3.46 -37.53
CA VAL A 22 -18.68 4.18 -36.32
C VAL A 22 -18.05 5.57 -36.41
N LEU A 23 -18.80 6.51 -36.99
CA LEU A 23 -18.63 7.93 -36.73
C LEU A 23 -19.29 8.21 -35.38
N SER A 24 -18.50 8.21 -34.31
CA SER A 24 -18.91 8.79 -33.05
C SER A 24 -17.74 9.57 -32.47
N GLU A 25 -18.09 10.76 -31.98
CA GLU A 25 -17.37 11.61 -31.03
C GLU A 25 -16.72 12.88 -31.58
N CYS A 26 -17.42 14.00 -31.35
CA CYS A 26 -16.89 15.07 -30.52
C CYS A 26 -18.07 15.84 -29.90
N ALA A 27 -18.81 15.19 -29.00
CA ALA A 27 -19.59 15.92 -28.01
C ALA A 27 -18.67 16.12 -26.80
N CYS A 28 -18.04 17.29 -26.71
CA CYS A 28 -17.42 17.77 -25.48
C CYS A 28 -18.53 18.04 -24.46
N GLU A 29 -18.99 16.99 -23.78
CA GLU A 29 -19.70 17.17 -22.53
C GLU A 29 -18.68 17.63 -21.48
N SER A 30 -18.80 18.90 -21.10
CA SER A 30 -18.16 19.46 -19.92
C SER A 30 -18.68 18.69 -18.69
N GLY A 31 -18.03 17.57 -18.38
CA GLY A 31 -18.29 16.79 -17.18
C GLY A 31 -18.01 17.65 -15.97
N LYS A 32 -19.07 18.15 -15.33
CA LYS A 32 -19.02 18.60 -13.94
C LYS A 32 -18.35 17.48 -13.15
N ALA A 33 -17.17 17.74 -12.61
CA ALA A 33 -16.43 16.80 -11.78
C ALA A 33 -17.40 16.20 -10.77
N LYS A 34 -17.72 14.90 -10.91
CA LYS A 34 -18.40 14.15 -9.87
C LYS A 34 -17.56 14.35 -8.62
N LYS A 35 -18.11 15.07 -7.64
CA LYS A 35 -17.57 15.18 -6.31
C LYS A 35 -17.39 13.74 -5.84
N SER A 36 -16.15 13.25 -5.90
CA SER A 36 -15.78 11.90 -5.51
C SER A 36 -16.14 11.77 -4.03
N THR A 37 -17.34 11.26 -3.75
CA THR A 37 -17.79 10.95 -2.40
C THR A 37 -16.87 9.85 -1.91
N LYS A 38 -15.81 10.25 -1.19
CA LYS A 38 -14.93 9.30 -0.53
C LYS A 38 -15.81 8.44 0.38
N PRO A 39 -15.62 7.11 0.42
CA PRO A 39 -16.38 6.27 1.33
C PRO A 39 -16.09 6.73 2.76
N ASP A 40 -17.09 7.31 3.41
CA ASP A 40 -16.99 7.70 4.81
C ASP A 40 -17.11 6.43 5.66
N GLN A 41 -15.96 5.88 6.03
CA GLN A 41 -15.88 4.68 6.84
C GLN A 41 -15.99 5.05 8.32
N SER A 42 -16.78 4.28 9.09
CA SER A 42 -16.90 4.50 10.52
C SER A 42 -15.57 4.29 11.25
N GLU A 43 -15.31 5.09 12.29
CA GLU A 43 -14.09 4.99 13.09
C GLU A 43 -13.89 3.60 13.75
N PRO A 44 -14.94 2.91 14.25
CA PRO A 44 -14.81 1.53 14.73
C PRO A 44 -14.38 0.53 13.64
N ALA A 45 -14.86 0.69 12.40
CA ALA A 45 -14.46 -0.18 11.30
C ALA A 45 -12.98 0.02 10.95
N LYS A 46 -12.50 1.27 10.95
CA LYS A 46 -11.07 1.59 10.77
C LYS A 46 -10.21 0.89 11.80
N VAL A 47 -10.60 0.99 13.08
CA VAL A 47 -9.91 0.31 14.19
C VAL A 47 -9.89 -1.19 14.00
N ALA A 48 -11.02 -1.82 13.70
CA ALA A 48 -11.11 -3.27 13.52
C ALA A 48 -10.20 -3.78 12.39
N HIS A 49 -10.24 -3.13 11.22
CA HIS A 49 -9.39 -3.52 10.09
C HIS A 49 -7.90 -3.31 10.39
N THR A 50 -7.52 -2.16 10.95
CA THR A 50 -6.12 -1.89 11.31
C THR A 50 -5.61 -2.85 12.38
N PHE A 51 -6.41 -3.15 13.41
CA PHE A 51 -6.06 -4.11 14.44
C PHE A 51 -5.85 -5.52 13.86
N ASN A 52 -6.78 -5.99 13.03
CA ASN A 52 -6.68 -7.31 12.38
C ASN A 52 -5.43 -7.42 11.50
N LEU A 53 -5.15 -6.39 10.69
CA LEU A 53 -3.95 -6.35 9.84
C LEU A 53 -2.64 -6.35 10.64
N LEU A 54 -2.59 -5.64 11.77
CA LEU A 54 -1.40 -5.60 12.62
C LEU A 54 -1.22 -6.88 13.46
N GLY A 55 -2.32 -7.60 13.73
CA GLY A 55 -2.34 -8.83 14.52
C GLY A 55 -2.23 -10.12 13.69
N GLN A 56 -2.15 -10.03 12.36
CA GLN A 56 -1.99 -11.22 11.50
C GLN A 56 -0.54 -11.74 11.50
N SER A 57 -0.35 -13.01 11.12
CA SER A 57 0.97 -13.66 11.08
C SER A 57 1.89 -13.10 9.98
N GLY A 58 1.31 -12.61 8.88
CA GLY A 58 2.06 -12.07 7.74
C GLY A 58 2.63 -10.66 7.98
N PRO A 59 3.81 -10.34 7.41
CA PRO A 59 4.38 -9.01 7.56
C PRO A 59 3.60 -7.96 6.76
N LEU A 60 3.50 -6.76 7.34
CA LEU A 60 3.09 -5.57 6.60
C LEU A 60 4.32 -4.78 6.18
N VAL A 61 4.20 -4.05 5.09
CA VAL A 61 5.24 -3.12 4.61
C VAL A 61 4.64 -1.75 4.32
N MET A 62 5.45 -0.72 4.49
CA MET A 62 5.08 0.61 4.00
C MET A 62 5.23 0.62 2.48
N VAL A 63 4.12 0.85 1.78
CA VAL A 63 4.06 0.85 0.31
C VAL A 63 4.06 2.27 -0.26
N HIS A 64 3.56 3.24 0.51
CA HIS A 64 3.59 4.67 0.20
C HIS A 64 3.87 5.50 1.45
N GLY A 65 4.44 6.69 1.29
CA GLY A 65 4.61 7.63 2.38
C GLY A 65 5.13 8.99 1.94
N ASN A 66 4.81 10.07 2.67
CA ASN A 66 5.35 11.39 2.35
C ASN A 66 6.85 11.45 2.66
N GLU A 67 7.69 11.33 1.63
CA GLU A 67 9.12 11.05 1.78
C GLU A 67 9.89 12.13 2.52
N ALA A 68 9.67 13.40 2.16
CA ALA A 68 10.35 14.52 2.80
C ALA A 68 9.87 14.73 4.24
N THR A 69 8.54 14.77 4.46
CA THR A 69 7.94 15.04 5.76
C THR A 69 8.28 13.99 6.80
N LEU A 70 8.32 12.72 6.40
CA LEU A 70 8.63 11.60 7.28
C LEU A 70 10.12 11.21 7.26
N LYS A 71 10.97 11.98 6.56
CA LYS A 71 12.40 11.69 6.35
C LYS A 71 12.68 10.27 5.84
N LEU A 72 11.81 9.74 4.97
CA LEU A 72 11.95 8.39 4.44
C LEU A 72 13.07 8.25 3.41
N HIS A 73 13.67 9.36 2.97
CA HIS A 73 14.87 9.33 2.12
C HIS A 73 16.06 8.68 2.83
N ASP A 74 16.13 8.77 4.17
CA ASP A 74 17.20 8.16 4.95
C ASP A 74 16.92 6.70 5.33
N TYR A 75 15.67 6.25 5.22
CA TYR A 75 15.20 4.96 5.72
C TYR A 75 14.27 4.27 4.73
N ARG A 76 14.68 3.09 4.26
CA ARG A 76 13.93 2.26 3.31
C ARG A 76 13.44 0.97 3.94
N CYS A 77 12.58 0.26 3.21
CA CYS A 77 12.20 -1.12 3.50
C CYS A 77 11.52 -1.32 4.86
N TRP A 78 10.66 -0.36 5.24
CA TRP A 78 9.84 -0.45 6.45
C TRP A 78 8.93 -1.68 6.41
N LYS A 79 9.09 -2.55 7.41
CA LYS A 79 8.37 -3.81 7.56
C LYS A 79 7.98 -4.05 9.02
N THR A 80 6.84 -4.68 9.24
CA THR A 80 6.34 -5.09 10.56
C THR A 80 6.23 -6.60 10.61
N ASN A 81 6.52 -7.20 11.76
CA ASN A 81 6.25 -8.60 12.07
C ASN A 81 5.50 -8.67 13.39
N TYR A 82 4.30 -9.23 13.41
CA TYR A 82 3.57 -9.47 14.65
C TYR A 82 4.28 -10.55 15.47
N THR A 83 4.48 -10.31 16.77
CA THR A 83 5.21 -11.23 17.67
C THR A 83 4.42 -11.63 18.92
N GLY A 84 3.13 -11.30 18.97
CA GLY A 84 2.23 -11.63 20.08
C GLY A 84 1.63 -10.41 20.77
N VAL A 85 1.06 -10.63 21.95
CA VAL A 85 0.43 -9.59 22.78
C VAL A 85 1.24 -9.38 24.05
N HIS A 86 1.40 -8.14 24.49
CA HIS A 86 1.98 -7.78 25.78
C HIS A 86 1.12 -6.71 26.45
N ASN A 87 0.64 -6.95 27.68
CA ASN A 87 -0.22 -6.02 28.43
C ASN A 87 -1.42 -5.48 27.62
N ARG A 88 -2.10 -6.37 26.88
CA ARG A 88 -3.24 -6.05 25.98
C ARG A 88 -2.89 -5.21 24.74
N GLN A 89 -1.61 -4.96 24.48
CA GLN A 89 -1.11 -4.27 23.29
C GLN A 89 -0.47 -5.27 22.32
N LEU A 90 -0.55 -5.00 21.02
CA LEU A 90 0.13 -5.79 20.00
C LEU A 90 1.64 -5.56 20.11
N ARG A 91 2.43 -6.62 20.26
CA ARG A 91 3.89 -6.55 20.22
C ARG A 91 4.37 -6.82 18.81
N ILE A 92 5.01 -5.81 18.21
CA ILE A 92 5.42 -5.85 16.81
C ILE A 92 6.93 -5.63 16.72
N GLN A 93 7.63 -6.50 16.01
CA GLN A 93 9.01 -6.27 15.62
C GLN A 93 9.02 -5.47 14.31
N MET A 94 9.70 -4.35 14.32
CA MET A 94 9.88 -3.47 13.17
C MET A 94 11.23 -3.74 12.51
N GLU A 95 11.29 -3.55 11.20
CA GLU A 95 12.51 -3.60 10.41
C GLU A 95 12.56 -2.42 9.43
N TYR A 96 13.74 -1.83 9.25
CA TYR A 96 14.04 -0.89 8.17
C TYR A 96 15.51 -1.00 7.78
N LYS A 97 15.88 -0.43 6.63
CA LYS A 97 17.26 -0.32 6.16
C LYS A 97 17.61 1.17 6.06
N PRO A 98 18.57 1.70 6.84
CA PRO A 98 19.08 3.04 6.59
C PRO A 98 19.72 3.09 5.20
N GLN A 99 19.83 4.26 4.57
CA GLN A 99 20.56 4.42 3.31
C GLN A 99 22.05 4.65 3.55
N ARG A 100 22.39 5.33 4.66
CA ARG A 100 23.77 5.66 5.03
C ARG A 100 24.07 5.32 6.49
N THR A 101 25.34 5.06 6.80
CA THR A 101 25.85 5.03 8.18
C THR A 101 25.89 6.45 8.75
N HIS A 102 26.12 6.55 10.06
CA HIS A 102 26.41 7.83 10.71
C HIS A 102 27.63 8.55 10.10
N GLU A 103 28.55 7.80 9.50
CA GLU A 103 29.77 8.28 8.81
C GLU A 103 29.52 8.60 7.33
N GLY A 104 28.28 8.49 6.84
CA GLY A 104 27.90 8.81 5.47
C GLY A 104 28.16 7.73 4.42
N LEU A 105 28.67 6.56 4.83
CA LEU A 105 28.87 5.40 3.95
C LEU A 105 27.54 4.76 3.58
N VAL A 106 27.38 4.28 2.35
CA VAL A 106 26.18 3.53 1.95
C VAL A 106 26.10 2.25 2.80
N ASN A 107 25.03 2.10 3.58
CA ASN A 107 24.84 0.96 4.46
C ASN A 107 23.40 0.51 4.44
N TRP A 108 23.16 -0.66 3.88
CA TRP A 108 21.83 -1.26 3.72
C TRP A 108 21.55 -2.39 4.71
N MET A 109 22.29 -2.46 5.82
CA MET A 109 22.02 -3.46 6.85
C MET A 109 20.67 -3.20 7.52
N ALA A 110 19.86 -4.25 7.63
CA ALA A 110 18.60 -4.18 8.33
C ALA A 110 18.82 -3.80 9.81
N LYS A 111 17.97 -2.92 10.31
CA LYS A 111 17.85 -2.54 11.70
C LYS A 111 16.50 -3.02 12.21
N HIS A 112 16.51 -3.58 13.41
CA HIS A 112 15.33 -4.10 14.06
C HIS A 112 15.13 -3.40 15.40
N PHE A 113 13.87 -3.20 15.77
CA PHE A 113 13.46 -2.73 17.08
C PHE A 113 12.05 -3.26 17.37
N THR A 114 11.63 -3.24 18.63
CA THR A 114 10.30 -3.73 19.02
C THR A 114 9.44 -2.57 19.50
N ILE A 115 8.16 -2.59 19.10
CA ILE A 115 7.16 -1.62 19.53
C ILE A 115 5.96 -2.33 20.15
N LEU A 116 5.23 -1.61 20.99
CA LEU A 116 3.90 -1.96 21.43
C LEU A 116 2.89 -1.06 20.70
N VAL A 117 1.81 -1.66 20.21
CA VAL A 117 0.78 -0.95 19.44
C VAL A 117 -0.59 -1.15 20.07
N GLU A 118 -1.30 -0.05 20.24
CA GLU A 118 -2.70 -0.02 20.64
C GLU A 118 -3.51 0.70 19.55
N VAL A 119 -4.63 0.08 19.15
CA VAL A 119 -5.52 0.61 18.11
C VAL A 119 -6.88 0.86 18.74
N THR A 120 -7.33 2.11 18.79
CA THR A 120 -8.55 2.48 19.51
C THR A 120 -9.23 3.70 18.90
N VAL A 121 -10.48 3.95 19.29
CA VAL A 121 -11.16 5.21 19.00
C VAL A 121 -10.91 6.15 20.16
N SER A 122 -10.13 7.21 19.92
CA SER A 122 -9.81 8.24 20.90
C SER A 122 -10.36 9.58 20.46
N SER A 123 -11.10 10.25 21.35
CA SER A 123 -11.75 11.54 21.04
C SER A 123 -12.58 11.50 19.74
N SER A 124 -13.29 10.40 19.51
CA SER A 124 -14.08 10.15 18.29
C SER A 124 -13.27 9.97 17.01
N ILE A 125 -11.97 9.65 17.11
CA ILE A 125 -11.07 9.43 15.97
C ILE A 125 -10.33 8.11 16.15
N ALA A 126 -10.36 7.26 15.13
CA ALA A 126 -9.58 6.03 15.06
C ALA A 126 -8.08 6.37 15.07
N THR A 127 -7.36 5.82 16.03
CA THR A 127 -5.98 6.18 16.35
C THR A 127 -5.15 4.93 16.63
N VAL A 128 -3.93 4.93 16.10
CA VAL A 128 -2.86 3.99 16.45
C VAL A 128 -1.91 4.70 17.41
N TYR A 129 -1.71 4.12 18.58
CA TYR A 129 -0.72 4.54 19.57
C TYR A 129 0.48 3.60 19.46
N ILE A 130 1.67 4.15 19.27
CA ILE A 130 2.92 3.38 19.19
C ILE A 130 3.82 3.75 20.36
N PHE A 131 4.19 2.73 21.13
CA PHE A 131 5.08 2.85 22.28
C PHE A 131 6.39 2.09 22.05
N PRO A 132 7.54 2.62 22.49
CA PRO A 132 8.79 1.86 22.44
C PRO A 132 8.71 0.67 23.39
N TYR A 133 9.23 -0.47 22.97
CA TYR A 133 9.48 -1.59 23.88
C TYR A 133 10.89 -1.43 24.48
N GLY A 134 10.97 -0.91 25.71
CA GLY A 134 12.24 -0.63 26.39
C GLY A 134 12.64 0.85 26.31
N THR A 135 13.94 1.13 26.20
CA THR A 135 14.52 2.49 26.23
C THR A 135 14.89 3.03 24.84
N GLU A 136 14.54 2.32 23.78
CA GLU A 136 14.90 2.67 22.40
C GLU A 136 14.15 3.92 21.93
N GLN A 137 14.87 4.86 21.31
CA GLN A 137 14.24 5.99 20.64
C GLN A 137 13.67 5.54 19.29
N LEU A 138 12.38 5.75 19.08
CA LEU A 138 11.72 5.35 17.85
C LEU A 138 12.04 6.30 16.68
N PRO A 139 12.30 5.77 15.47
CA PRO A 139 12.40 6.57 14.26
C PRO A 139 11.11 7.36 13.97
N LEU A 140 11.25 8.52 13.31
CA LEU A 140 10.12 9.42 13.02
C LEU A 140 8.90 8.75 12.37
N PRO A 141 9.03 7.85 11.37
CA PRO A 141 7.87 7.25 10.71
C PRO A 141 7.02 6.34 11.59
N VAL A 142 7.45 6.07 12.82
CA VAL A 142 6.77 5.16 13.76
C VAL A 142 6.75 5.73 15.18
N SER A 143 7.08 7.01 15.34
CA SER A 143 7.11 7.67 16.65
C SER A 143 5.79 8.36 16.93
N GLY A 144 5.20 8.08 18.09
CA GLY A 144 4.02 8.78 18.59
C GLY A 144 2.69 8.17 18.14
N ASN A 145 1.67 9.01 18.05
CA ASN A 145 0.29 8.59 17.78
C ASN A 145 -0.12 9.00 16.36
N HIS A 146 -0.90 8.16 15.71
CA HIS A 146 -1.27 8.33 14.30
C HIS A 146 -2.77 8.17 14.12
N ARG A 147 -3.38 9.08 13.37
CA ARG A 147 -4.79 8.97 12.99
C ARG A 147 -4.94 7.96 11.85
N ILE A 148 -5.91 7.06 11.95
CA ILE A 148 -6.29 6.17 10.86
C ILE A 148 -7.25 6.94 9.95
N LEU A 149 -6.84 7.24 8.72
CA LEU A 149 -7.69 7.95 7.76
C LEU A 149 -8.69 6.98 7.09
N TYR A 150 -8.22 5.78 6.78
CA TYR A 150 -8.96 4.75 6.06
C TYR A 150 -8.28 3.39 6.32
N ALA A 151 -9.07 2.32 6.42
CA ALA A 151 -8.55 0.97 6.50
C ALA A 151 -9.51 -0.03 5.86
N GLU A 152 -8.98 -1.02 5.17
CA GLU A 152 -9.77 -2.13 4.61
C GLU A 152 -9.05 -3.44 4.91
N GLU A 153 -9.58 -4.56 4.42
CA GLU A 153 -9.05 -5.90 4.71
C GLU A 153 -7.56 -6.04 4.46
N ASN A 154 -7.01 -5.32 3.47
CA ASN A 154 -5.65 -5.51 2.99
C ASN A 154 -4.75 -4.27 3.05
N CYS A 155 -5.20 -3.18 3.68
CA CYS A 155 -4.33 -2.02 3.90
C CYS A 155 -4.93 -1.03 4.90
N PHE A 156 -4.09 -0.10 5.36
CA PHE A 156 -4.56 1.09 6.06
C PHE A 156 -3.69 2.32 5.76
N VAL A 157 -4.29 3.49 5.94
CA VAL A 157 -3.66 4.80 5.76
C VAL A 157 -3.56 5.49 7.10
N LEU A 158 -2.34 5.81 7.51
CA LEU A 158 -2.06 6.60 8.71
C LEU A 158 -1.74 8.03 8.34
N ARG A 159 -2.21 8.96 9.17
CA ARG A 159 -1.74 10.35 9.23
C ARG A 159 -0.96 10.56 10.51
N HIS A 160 0.29 10.96 10.34
CA HIS A 160 1.22 11.26 11.41
C HIS A 160 0.85 12.60 12.07
N GLN A 161 0.95 12.65 13.39
CA GLN A 161 0.68 13.87 14.15
C GLN A 161 1.91 14.79 14.18
N ALA A 162 1.71 16.03 14.63
CA ALA A 162 2.76 17.03 14.71
C ALA A 162 3.98 16.52 15.51
N PRO A 163 5.21 16.94 15.13
CA PRO A 163 5.50 18.01 14.17
C PRO A 163 5.53 17.57 12.70
N PHE A 164 5.42 16.26 12.40
CA PHE A 164 5.57 15.74 11.04
C PHE A 164 4.23 15.25 10.50
N ALA A 165 3.46 16.16 9.90
CA ALA A 165 2.09 15.89 9.42
C ALA A 165 2.01 15.10 8.10
N GLY A 166 2.84 14.08 7.93
CA GLY A 166 2.85 13.20 6.75
C GLY A 166 1.80 12.09 6.84
N CYS A 167 1.68 11.30 5.79
CA CYS A 167 0.91 10.06 5.78
C CYS A 167 1.76 8.89 5.30
N SER A 168 1.31 7.68 5.62
CA SER A 168 1.88 6.43 5.16
C SER A 168 0.80 5.41 4.86
N VAL A 169 1.01 4.57 3.85
CA VAL A 169 0.16 3.43 3.53
C VAL A 169 0.89 2.15 3.88
N TRP A 170 0.21 1.26 4.59
CA TRP A 170 0.72 -0.05 4.97
C TRP A 170 -0.18 -1.13 4.39
N ALA A 171 0.43 -2.20 3.89
CA ALA A 171 -0.26 -3.34 3.29
C ALA A 171 0.55 -4.63 3.51
N PRO A 172 -0.04 -5.82 3.39
CA PRO A 172 0.71 -7.08 3.40
C PRO A 172 1.85 -7.08 2.37
N ILE A 173 2.97 -7.71 2.72
CA ILE A 173 4.16 -7.75 1.84
C ILE A 173 3.87 -8.29 0.43
N LEU A 174 2.91 -9.21 0.31
CA LEU A 174 2.50 -9.80 -0.97
C LEU A 174 1.85 -8.76 -1.91
N MET A 175 1.39 -7.65 -1.37
CA MET A 175 0.78 -6.55 -2.11
C MET A 175 1.73 -5.36 -2.29
N ALA A 176 3.02 -5.52 -1.99
CA ALA A 176 4.00 -4.44 -2.11
C ALA A 176 4.13 -3.92 -3.56
N ASP A 177 4.06 -4.83 -4.54
CA ASP A 177 4.17 -4.50 -5.97
C ASP A 177 2.88 -3.91 -6.54
N GLN A 178 1.73 -4.30 -6.00
CA GLN A 178 0.40 -3.84 -6.41
C GLN A 178 -0.44 -3.46 -5.18
N PRO A 179 -0.16 -2.30 -4.55
CA PRO A 179 -0.87 -1.90 -3.35
C PRO A 179 -2.37 -1.70 -3.59
N PRO A 180 -3.25 -2.00 -2.62
CA PRO A 180 -4.69 -1.88 -2.80
C PRO A 180 -5.14 -0.49 -3.24
N THR A 181 -6.06 -0.44 -4.21
CA THR A 181 -6.53 0.81 -4.82
C THR A 181 -7.27 1.70 -3.84
N GLY A 182 -7.95 1.13 -2.84
CA GLY A 182 -8.70 1.88 -1.83
C GLY A 182 -7.79 2.80 -1.02
N CYS A 183 -6.80 2.21 -0.33
CA CYS A 183 -5.84 3.00 0.45
C CYS A 183 -4.97 3.93 -0.40
N THR A 184 -4.52 3.49 -1.58
CA THR A 184 -3.68 4.35 -2.44
C THR A 184 -4.46 5.56 -2.96
N SER A 185 -5.74 5.41 -3.28
CA SER A 185 -6.60 6.54 -3.69
C SER A 185 -6.84 7.52 -2.54
N VAL A 186 -7.09 7.01 -1.32
CA VAL A 186 -7.24 7.86 -0.14
C VAL A 186 -5.94 8.62 0.15
N TYR A 187 -4.80 7.92 0.15
CA TYR A 187 -3.49 8.54 0.37
C TYR A 187 -3.21 9.65 -0.66
N ARG A 188 -3.34 9.36 -1.96
CA ARG A 188 -3.11 10.35 -3.02
C ARG A 188 -4.05 11.55 -2.91
N SER A 189 -5.31 11.33 -2.52
CA SER A 189 -6.31 12.40 -2.45
C SER A 189 -6.35 13.18 -1.13
N MET A 190 -5.71 12.70 -0.06
CA MET A 190 -5.72 13.36 1.26
C MET A 190 -4.34 13.82 1.72
N CYS A 191 -3.28 13.22 1.19
CA CYS A 191 -1.94 13.35 1.77
C CYS A 191 -0.86 13.74 0.76
N LEU A 192 -1.06 13.47 -0.53
CA LEU A 192 -0.06 13.75 -1.55
C LEU A 192 -0.46 14.98 -2.37
N ASN A 193 0.28 16.08 -2.22
CA ASN A 193 0.17 17.21 -3.13
C ASN A 193 1.10 17.02 -4.32
N SER A 194 0.89 17.79 -5.40
CA SER A 194 1.70 17.70 -6.62
C SER A 194 3.20 17.96 -6.43
N LYS A 195 3.61 18.56 -5.31
CA LYS A 195 5.01 18.88 -4.98
C LYS A 195 5.66 17.87 -4.03
N ASP A 196 4.88 16.94 -3.46
CA ASP A 196 5.36 16.02 -2.45
C ASP A 196 6.04 14.81 -3.10
N LEU A 197 7.20 14.42 -2.57
CA LEU A 197 7.86 13.17 -2.96
C LEU A 197 7.16 11.98 -2.28
N ASP A 198 6.84 10.97 -3.09
CA ASP A 198 6.20 9.72 -2.67
C ASP A 198 7.27 8.65 -2.43
N TYR A 199 7.40 8.22 -1.18
CA TYR A 199 8.20 7.07 -0.83
C TYR A 199 7.62 5.81 -1.48
N ARG A 200 8.49 5.00 -2.08
CA ARG A 200 8.16 3.63 -2.49
C ARG A 200 9.30 2.70 -2.14
N PRO A 201 9.04 1.48 -1.65
CA PRO A 201 10.09 0.53 -1.35
C PRO A 201 10.82 0.13 -2.64
N TRP A 202 12.16 0.09 -2.58
CA TRP A 202 12.97 -0.36 -3.71
C TRP A 202 13.03 -1.88 -3.71
N ARG A 203 12.33 -2.51 -4.66
CA ARG A 203 12.17 -3.97 -4.71
C ARG A 203 13.48 -4.76 -4.51
N GLY A 204 14.49 -4.51 -5.34
CA GLY A 204 15.77 -5.25 -5.28
C GLY A 204 16.56 -5.01 -4.00
N LEU A 205 16.36 -3.87 -3.34
CA LEU A 205 16.99 -3.57 -2.07
C LEU A 205 16.23 -4.19 -0.89
N CYS A 206 14.90 -4.12 -0.93
CA CYS A 206 14.05 -4.53 0.17
C CYS A 206 13.80 -6.04 0.19
N GLY A 207 13.98 -6.73 -0.95
CA GLY A 207 13.68 -8.16 -1.07
C GLY A 207 12.17 -8.46 -0.97
N PHE A 208 11.33 -7.43 -1.12
CA PHE A 208 9.88 -7.58 -1.16
C PHE A 208 9.53 -8.18 -2.52
N GLY A 209 9.30 -9.50 -2.59
CA GLY A 209 8.95 -10.19 -3.85
C GLY A 209 9.88 -11.33 -4.27
N ASP A 210 10.95 -11.62 -3.52
CA ASP A 210 11.76 -12.84 -3.74
C ASP A 210 11.19 -14.07 -3.02
N CYS A 211 9.90 -14.06 -2.70
CA CYS A 211 9.25 -15.22 -2.10
C CYS A 211 8.80 -16.20 -3.19
N LYS A 212 9.76 -16.91 -3.81
CA LYS A 212 9.45 -18.06 -4.67
C LYS A 212 8.79 -19.23 -3.91
N ASN A 213 8.82 -19.21 -2.57
CA ASN A 213 8.34 -20.28 -1.69
C ASN A 213 7.39 -19.79 -0.57
N CYS A 214 6.71 -18.66 -0.73
CA CYS A 214 5.63 -18.29 0.21
C CYS A 214 4.37 -19.09 -0.17
N ASP A 215 4.31 -20.35 0.23
CA ASP A 215 3.05 -21.09 0.25
C ASP A 215 2.14 -20.45 1.31
N PRO A 216 0.90 -20.03 0.96
CA PRO A 216 -0.11 -19.75 1.95
C PRO A 216 -0.59 -21.10 2.51
N GLN A 217 -0.13 -21.46 3.70
CA GLN A 217 -0.78 -22.50 4.51
C GLN A 217 -1.92 -21.89 5.32
#